data_AF-A0A3S1IV28-F1
#
_entry.id   AF-A0A3S1IV28-F1
#
_cell.length_a   1.000
_cell.length_b   1.000
_cell.length_c   1.000
_cell.angle_alpha   90.00
_cell.angle_beta   90.00
_cell.angle_gamma   90.00
#
_symmetry.space_group_name_H-M   'P 1'
#
loop_
_entity.id
_entity.type
_entity.pdbx_description
1 polymer ?
#
loop_
_entity_poly.entity_id
_entity_poly.type
_entity_poly.pdbx_seq_one_letter_code
_entity_poly.pdbx_strand_id
1 'polypeptide(L)'
;MRKLLLVTAAASLAAIGGASSQDATMSFFVTSVGSGKGADLGGLAGADAHCGSLAEAAGITGKTWRAYLSTSDTDARDRIGKGPWFN
;
A
#
# COMPACT_ATOMS: atom_id res chain seq x y z
N MET A 1 -64.83 8.28 -23.33
CA MET A 1 -63.39 8.50 -23.59
C MET A 1 -62.75 9.13 -22.36
N ARG A 2 -61.48 8.76 -22.12
CA ARG A 2 -60.51 9.34 -21.17
C ARG A 2 -60.69 9.05 -19.67
N LYS A 3 -60.02 7.95 -19.30
CA LYS A 3 -59.44 7.61 -18.00
C LYS A 3 -58.78 8.85 -17.36
N LEU A 4 -59.15 9.16 -16.11
CA LEU A 4 -58.33 10.02 -15.25
C LEU A 4 -57.14 9.19 -14.74
N LEU A 5 -55.94 9.61 -15.15
CA LEU A 5 -54.65 9.08 -14.70
C LEU A 5 -54.34 9.64 -13.32
N LEU A 6 -54.31 8.79 -12.30
CA LEU A 6 -53.72 9.08 -11.01
C LEU A 6 -52.22 8.79 -11.08
N VAL A 7 -51.45 9.88 -11.11
CA VAL A 7 -49.99 9.91 -10.95
C VAL A 7 -49.65 9.47 -9.54
N THR A 8 -48.86 8.41 -9.37
CA THR A 8 -48.13 8.15 -8.12
C THR A 8 -46.69 7.75 -8.43
N ALA A 9 -45.79 8.37 -7.68
CA ALA A 9 -44.41 8.66 -8.02
C ALA A 9 -43.50 7.42 -8.03
N ALA A 10 -42.54 7.45 -8.96
CA ALA A 10 -41.39 6.56 -8.99
C ALA A 10 -40.48 6.83 -7.78
N ALA A 11 -40.28 5.83 -6.92
CA ALA A 11 -39.23 5.83 -5.92
C ALA A 11 -38.22 4.73 -6.29
N SER A 12 -37.34 5.04 -7.24
CA SER A 12 -36.17 4.21 -7.55
C SER A 12 -35.15 4.41 -6.43
N LEU A 13 -35.12 3.48 -5.48
CA LEU A 13 -34.08 3.44 -4.45
C LEU A 13 -32.77 2.99 -5.12
N ALA A 14 -32.02 3.95 -5.65
CA ALA A 14 -30.64 3.71 -6.06
C ALA A 14 -29.83 3.44 -4.78
N ALA A 15 -29.65 2.16 -4.46
CA ALA A 15 -28.62 1.74 -3.52
C ALA A 15 -27.28 2.06 -4.16
N ILE A 16 -26.77 3.27 -3.89
CA ILE A 16 -25.39 3.64 -4.17
C ILE A 16 -24.57 2.79 -3.20
N GLY A 17 -24.19 1.60 -3.65
CA GLY A 17 -23.15 0.82 -2.99
C GLY A 17 -21.91 1.68 -3.01
N GLY A 18 -21.63 2.36 -1.89
CA GLY A 18 -20.34 3.00 -1.68
C GLY A 18 -19.30 1.91 -1.79
N ALA A 19 -18.57 1.89 -2.90
CA ALA A 19 -17.29 1.19 -2.94
C ALA A 19 -16.42 1.91 -1.92
N SER A 20 -16.35 1.39 -0.69
CA SER A 20 -15.24 1.71 0.18
C SER A 20 -14.00 1.24 -0.56
N SER A 21 -13.24 2.18 -1.13
CA SER A 21 -11.83 1.95 -1.39
C SER A 21 -11.29 1.44 -0.06
N GLN A 22 -10.97 0.14 -0.01
CA GLN A 22 -10.21 -0.37 1.10
C GLN A 22 -8.86 0.31 0.90
N ASP A 23 -8.66 1.47 1.51
CA ASP A 23 -7.38 2.19 1.53
C ASP A 23 -6.42 1.37 2.39
N ALA A 24 -6.07 0.19 1.88
CA ALA A 24 -4.91 -0.57 2.29
C ALA A 24 -3.72 0.30 1.92
N THR A 25 -3.34 1.18 2.85
CA THR A 25 -2.21 2.07 2.64
C THR A 25 -0.97 1.20 2.52
N MET A 26 -0.37 1.17 1.34
CA MET A 26 0.84 0.43 1.00
C MET A 26 1.86 0.43 2.15
N SER A 27 2.34 -0.76 2.48
CA SER A 27 3.27 -1.02 3.58
C SER A 27 4.35 -2.06 3.23
N PHE A 28 4.34 -2.58 2.00
CA PHE A 28 5.34 -3.50 1.48
C PHE A 28 5.53 -3.31 -0.02
N PHE A 29 6.76 -3.49 -0.53
CA PHE A 29 6.98 -3.50 -1.97
C PHE A 29 8.16 -4.35 -2.41
N VAL A 30 8.15 -4.68 -3.70
CA VAL A 30 9.24 -5.34 -4.41
C VAL A 30 9.65 -4.43 -5.56
N THR A 31 10.95 -4.33 -5.80
CA THR A 31 11.52 -3.50 -6.87
C THR A 31 12.46 -4.33 -7.74
N SER A 32 12.47 -4.03 -9.04
CA SER A 32 13.50 -4.51 -9.97
C SER A 32 14.71 -3.57 -10.05
N VAL A 33 14.61 -2.38 -9.45
CA VAL A 33 15.70 -1.40 -9.40
C VAL A 33 16.70 -1.81 -8.32
N GLY A 34 17.86 -2.32 -8.74
CA GLY A 34 18.94 -2.66 -7.83
C GLY A 34 19.78 -1.44 -7.41
N SER A 35 20.61 -1.64 -6.39
CA SER A 35 21.55 -0.63 -5.86
C SER A 35 22.72 -0.28 -6.80
N GLY A 36 22.90 -1.06 -7.89
CA GLY A 36 24.07 -1.02 -8.77
C GLY A 36 25.34 -1.67 -8.18
N LYS A 37 25.31 -2.07 -6.89
CA LYS A 37 26.43 -2.71 -6.18
C LYS A 37 26.13 -4.16 -5.77
N GLY A 38 25.06 -4.74 -6.30
CA GLY A 38 24.56 -6.03 -5.86
C GLY A 38 24.12 -5.99 -4.39
N ALA A 39 24.50 -7.02 -3.62
CA ALA A 39 24.16 -7.14 -2.20
C ALA A 39 25.03 -6.25 -1.27
N ASP A 40 26.01 -5.51 -1.82
CA ASP A 40 26.77 -4.52 -1.04
C ASP A 40 25.92 -3.27 -0.78
N LEU A 41 25.07 -3.39 0.24
CA LEU A 41 24.13 -2.34 0.67
C LEU A 41 24.65 -1.52 1.85
N GLY A 42 25.88 -1.74 2.32
CA GLY A 42 26.41 -1.05 3.51
C GLY A 42 25.71 -1.46 4.81
N GLY A 43 25.25 -2.71 4.90
CA GLY A 43 24.51 -3.24 6.04
C GLY A 43 23.03 -2.83 6.05
N LEU A 44 22.35 -3.15 7.15
CA LEU A 44 20.89 -2.94 7.28
C LEU A 44 20.49 -1.47 7.13
N ALA A 45 21.28 -0.54 7.65
CA ALA A 45 21.00 0.89 7.55
C ALA A 45 21.03 1.38 6.09
N GLY A 46 22.02 0.95 5.31
CA GLY A 46 22.09 1.33 3.89
C GLY A 46 21.04 0.60 3.04
N ALA A 47 20.67 -0.64 3.40
CA ALA A 47 19.54 -1.33 2.78
C ALA A 47 18.20 -0.62 3.06
N ASP A 48 17.96 -0.18 4.29
CA ASP A 48 16.77 0.60 4.68
C ASP A 48 16.73 1.93 3.92
N ALA A 49 17.86 2.64 3.82
CA ALA A 49 17.97 3.89 3.07
C ALA A 49 17.69 3.68 1.58
N HIS A 50 18.14 2.57 0.98
CA HIS A 50 17.83 2.25 -0.40
C HIS A 50 16.33 2.04 -0.60
N CYS A 51 15.68 1.25 0.25
CA CYS A 51 14.22 1.08 0.21
C CYS A 51 13.48 2.41 0.39
N GLY A 52 13.93 3.26 1.32
CA GLY A 52 13.37 4.60 1.53
C GLY A 52 13.44 5.46 0.26
N SER A 53 14.61 5.52 -0.38
CA SER A 53 14.80 6.29 -1.61
C SER A 53 13.91 5.83 -2.76
N LEU A 54 13.67 4.52 -2.88
CA LEU A 54 12.80 3.96 -3.92
C LEU A 54 11.32 4.28 -3.67
N ALA A 55 10.89 4.23 -2.41
CA ALA A 55 9.53 4.61 -2.05
C ALA A 55 9.28 6.11 -2.26
N GLU A 56 10.24 6.96 -1.90
CA GLU A 56 10.17 8.40 -2.17
C GLU A 56 10.13 8.69 -3.67
N ALA A 57 10.95 8.01 -4.48
CA ALA A 57 10.93 8.13 -5.94
C ALA A 57 9.59 7.68 -6.55
N ALA A 58 8.87 6.76 -5.89
CA ALA A 58 7.51 6.35 -6.25
C ALA A 58 6.41 7.28 -5.71
N GLY A 59 6.77 8.39 -5.05
CA GLY A 59 5.82 9.36 -4.50
C GLY A 59 5.25 8.99 -3.13
N ILE A 60 5.79 7.97 -2.47
CA ILE A 60 5.31 7.50 -1.17
C ILE A 60 6.19 8.12 -0.08
N THR A 61 5.63 9.05 0.67
CA THR A 61 6.33 9.78 1.74
C THR A 61 5.67 9.53 3.10
N GLY A 62 6.33 9.96 4.19
CA GLY A 62 5.75 9.88 5.53
C GLY A 62 5.74 8.49 6.17
N LYS A 63 6.47 7.52 5.60
CA LYS A 63 6.65 6.16 6.14
C LYS A 63 8.13 5.89 6.42
N THR A 64 8.39 5.07 7.43
CA THR A 64 9.74 4.51 7.66
C THR A 64 9.82 3.16 6.99
N TRP A 65 10.67 3.04 5.99
CA TRP A 65 10.91 1.80 5.25
C TRP A 65 12.06 1.01 5.86
N ARG A 66 11.89 -0.32 5.90
CA ARG A 66 12.91 -1.28 6.28
C ARG A 66 13.11 -2.28 5.16
N ALA A 67 14.35 -2.60 4.84
CA ALA A 67 14.66 -3.73 3.99
C ALA A 67 14.33 -5.03 4.73
N TYR A 68 13.64 -5.95 4.06
CA TYR A 68 13.33 -7.28 4.60
C TYR A 68 14.55 -8.20 4.51
N LEU A 69 15.55 -7.92 5.35
CA LEU A 69 16.82 -8.63 5.42
C LEU A 69 17.19 -8.91 6.88
N SER A 70 17.70 -10.12 7.10
CA SER A 70 18.38 -10.51 8.34
C SER A 70 19.89 -10.30 8.20
N THR A 71 20.57 -10.16 9.33
CA THR A 71 22.03 -10.29 9.50
C THR A 71 22.33 -11.51 10.37
N SER A 72 23.60 -11.75 10.68
CA SER A 72 24.01 -12.83 11.59
C SER A 72 23.48 -12.67 13.03
N ASP A 73 23.12 -11.45 13.43
CA ASP A 73 22.71 -11.09 14.78
C ASP A 73 21.28 -10.54 14.87
N THR A 74 20.61 -10.34 13.74
CA THR A 74 19.30 -9.67 13.71
C THR A 74 18.37 -10.29 12.68
N ASP A 75 17.17 -10.66 13.11
CA ASP A 75 16.14 -11.19 12.21
C ASP A 75 15.28 -10.09 11.58
N ALA A 76 15.00 -10.23 10.28
CA ALA A 76 14.14 -9.29 9.53
C ALA A 76 12.76 -9.11 10.18
N ARG A 77 12.15 -10.21 10.64
CA ARG A 77 10.81 -10.23 11.24
C ARG A 77 10.70 -9.35 12.48
N ASP A 78 11.78 -9.21 13.25
CA ASP A 78 11.78 -8.42 14.48
C ASP A 78 11.91 -6.92 14.19
N ARG A 79 12.33 -6.56 12.97
CA ARG A 79 12.54 -5.17 12.52
C ARG A 79 11.34 -4.56 11.79
N ILE A 80 10.50 -5.38 11.14
CA ILE A 80 9.41 -4.92 10.24
C ILE A 80 8.01 -4.90 10.88
N GLY A 81 7.88 -5.34 12.13
CA GLY A 81 6.61 -5.36 12.87
C GLY A 81 5.76 -6.61 12.61
N LYS A 82 4.49 -6.59 13.07
CA LYS A 82 3.55 -7.73 12.97
C LYS A 82 2.51 -7.61 11.85
N GLY A 83 2.54 -6.52 11.07
CA GLY A 83 1.61 -6.28 9.97
C GLY A 83 0.20 -5.88 10.41
N PRO A 84 -0.80 -5.94 9.50
CA PRO A 84 -0.75 -6.54 8.15
C PRO A 84 0.09 -5.75 7.12
N TRP A 85 0.58 -6.45 6.09
CA TRP A 85 1.39 -5.87 5.01
C TRP A 85 0.59 -5.88 3.72
N PHE A 86 0.62 -4.75 3.01
CA PHE A 86 -0.09 -4.55 1.76
C PHE A 86 0.88 -4.00 0.72
N ASN A 87 0.83 -4.58 -0.47
CA ASN A 87 1.51 -4.02 -1.63
C ASN A 87 0.70 -2.87 -2.23
#